data_AF-A0A2K8STX5-F1
#
_entry.id   AF-A0A2K8STX5-F1
#
_cell.length_a   1.000
_cell.length_b   1.000
_cell.length_c   1.000
_cell.angle_alpha   90.00
_cell.angle_beta   90.00
_cell.angle_gamma   90.00
#
_symmetry.space_group_name_H-M   'P 1'
#
loop_
_entity.id
_entity.type
_entity.pdbx_description
1 polymer ?
#
loop_
_entity_poly.entity_id
_entity_poly.type
_entity_poly.pdbx_seq_one_letter_code
_entity_poly.pdbx_strand_id
1 'polypeptide(L)'
;MVQFDEHLRRLVSEACEHPSGSPQRQKLLTQIIRLTANRLWRESTPYYQDALQQTWLYFCRNVCEGLTGQIYNPTYGSVITWLNAYLKRRLQDFYINQNREQATTVHLRVRQSTSGGTRETIDPVDNLPATPQPPPILEDLEIWVKTDSEGELCSTYIKGRPDVNCQVLILKRLPPEVSWKELSEEFGLSIPTLSSFYQRQCLPRLRKFAELEGLL
;
A
#
# COMPACT_ATOMS: atom_id res chain seq x y z
N MET A 1 -39.58 3.10 30.58
CA MET A 1 -38.75 3.59 29.46
C MET A 1 -38.59 5.10 29.52
N VAL A 2 -39.68 5.88 29.62
CA VAL A 2 -39.67 7.36 29.67
C VAL A 2 -38.70 7.95 30.71
N GLN A 3 -38.72 7.48 31.97
CA GLN A 3 -37.82 7.99 33.02
C GLN A 3 -36.32 7.76 32.72
N PHE A 4 -35.99 6.67 32.04
CA PHE A 4 -34.61 6.36 31.68
C PHE A 4 -34.13 7.25 30.52
N ASP A 5 -34.98 7.45 29.52
CA ASP A 5 -34.69 8.37 28.41
C ASP A 5 -34.55 9.82 28.89
N GLU A 6 -35.34 10.24 29.87
CA GLU A 6 -35.19 11.54 30.54
C GLU A 6 -33.87 11.64 31.32
N HIS A 7 -33.46 10.59 32.03
CA HIS A 7 -32.18 10.58 32.73
C HIS A 7 -31.00 10.73 31.74
N LEU A 8 -31.02 10.00 30.62
CA LEU A 8 -30.01 10.14 29.57
C LEU A 8 -30.01 11.55 28.97
N ARG A 9 -31.18 12.15 28.75
CA ARG A 9 -31.28 13.53 28.25
C ARG A 9 -30.65 14.53 29.21
N ARG A 10 -30.89 14.41 30.52
CA ARG A 10 -30.27 15.28 31.53
C ARG A 10 -28.75 15.16 31.52
N LEU A 11 -28.23 13.93 31.48
CA LEU A 11 -26.78 13.69 31.40
C LEU A 11 -26.17 14.29 30.12
N VAL A 12 -26.89 14.24 28.99
CA VAL A 12 -26.45 14.87 27.74
C VAL A 12 -26.40 16.39 27.90
N SER A 13 -27.45 17.01 28.44
CA SER A 13 -27.49 18.46 28.69
C SER A 13 -26.33 18.89 29.58
N GLU A 14 -26.11 18.22 30.71
CA GLU A 14 -25.00 18.48 31.64
C GLU A 14 -23.63 18.32 30.95
N ALA A 15 -23.47 17.28 30.11
CA ALA A 15 -22.23 17.08 29.37
C ALA A 15 -21.95 18.23 28.38
N CYS A 16 -22.98 18.81 27.79
CA CYS A 16 -22.85 19.89 26.81
C CYS A 16 -22.67 21.28 27.44
N GLU A 17 -22.91 21.45 28.74
CA GLU A 17 -22.57 22.67 29.48
C GLU A 17 -21.05 22.80 29.72
N HIS A 18 -20.33 21.67 29.65
CA HIS A 18 -18.88 21.64 29.82
C HIS A 18 -18.12 21.77 28.48
N PRO A 19 -16.98 22.46 28.45
CA PRO A 19 -16.21 22.66 27.23
C PRO A 19 -15.65 21.35 26.68
N SER A 20 -15.46 21.30 25.37
CA SER A 20 -14.84 20.18 24.66
C SER A 20 -13.48 19.83 25.27
N GLY A 21 -13.25 18.53 25.51
CA GLY A 21 -12.01 18.02 26.11
C GLY A 21 -11.93 18.11 27.64
N SER A 22 -12.91 18.69 28.33
CA SER A 22 -12.89 18.74 29.80
C SER A 22 -13.08 17.35 30.45
N PRO A 23 -12.42 17.07 31.59
CA PRO A 23 -12.58 15.81 32.32
C PRO A 23 -14.04 15.56 32.77
N GLN A 24 -14.75 16.61 33.14
CA GLN A 24 -16.16 16.53 33.56
C GLN A 24 -17.05 16.05 32.41
N ARG A 25 -16.89 16.64 31.21
CA ARG A 25 -17.59 16.18 30.01
C ARG A 25 -17.28 14.73 29.68
N GLN A 26 -16.01 14.34 29.72
CA GLN A 26 -15.60 12.96 29.47
C GLN A 26 -16.25 11.96 30.44
N LYS A 27 -16.33 12.32 31.73
CA LYS A 27 -16.97 11.49 32.76
C LYS A 27 -18.45 11.26 32.46
N LEU A 28 -19.19 12.32 32.12
CA LEU A 28 -20.62 12.26 31.79
C LEU A 28 -20.87 11.45 30.50
N LEU A 29 -20.08 11.69 29.45
CA LEU A 29 -20.18 10.91 28.21
C LEU A 29 -19.90 9.42 28.45
N THR A 30 -18.88 9.10 29.26
CA THR A 30 -18.54 7.72 29.64
C THR A 30 -19.69 7.06 30.42
N GLN A 31 -20.34 7.80 31.31
CA GLN A 31 -21.51 7.31 32.04
C GLN A 31 -22.66 6.99 31.09
N ILE A 32 -22.96 7.87 30.13
CA ILE A 32 -24.00 7.62 29.12
C ILE A 32 -23.68 6.36 28.30
N ILE A 33 -22.43 6.18 27.86
CA ILE A 33 -21.99 4.99 27.13
C ILE A 33 -22.26 3.71 27.95
N ARG A 34 -21.84 3.69 29.22
CA ARG A 34 -22.05 2.53 30.11
C ARG A 34 -23.53 2.19 30.31
N LEU A 35 -24.38 3.21 30.45
CA LEU A 35 -25.82 3.04 30.63
C LEU A 35 -26.54 2.55 29.37
N THR A 36 -25.99 2.84 28.18
CA THR A 36 -26.62 2.55 26.90
C THR A 36 -26.06 1.33 26.18
N ALA A 37 -24.83 0.89 26.48
CA ALA A 37 -24.13 -0.16 25.75
C ALA A 37 -24.90 -1.50 25.63
N ASN A 38 -25.70 -1.85 26.64
CA ASN A 38 -26.51 -3.07 26.61
C ASN A 38 -27.93 -2.89 26.03
N ARG A 39 -28.28 -1.67 25.62
CA ARG A 39 -29.60 -1.30 25.07
C ARG A 39 -29.56 -0.94 23.58
N LEU A 40 -28.37 -0.88 22.99
CA LEU A 40 -28.22 -0.72 21.55
C LEU A 40 -28.56 -2.01 20.80
N TRP A 41 -28.88 -1.86 19.52
CA TRP A 41 -29.07 -2.97 18.57
C TRP A 41 -27.89 -3.91 18.63
N ARG A 42 -28.14 -5.22 18.66
CA ARG A 42 -27.10 -6.26 18.70
C ARG A 42 -27.25 -7.18 17.50
N GLU A 43 -26.12 -7.56 16.94
CA GLU A 43 -26.06 -8.50 15.82
C GLU A 43 -24.77 -9.33 15.93
N SER A 44 -24.79 -10.55 15.38
CA SER A 44 -23.65 -11.48 15.43
C SER A 44 -22.72 -11.36 14.21
N THR A 45 -22.66 -10.19 13.58
CA THR A 45 -21.77 -9.93 12.44
C THR A 45 -20.32 -9.74 12.91
N PRO A 46 -19.32 -10.17 12.13
CA PRO A 46 -17.90 -10.07 12.52
C PRO A 46 -17.45 -8.61 12.74
N TYR A 47 -18.03 -7.67 12.02
CA TYR A 47 -17.74 -6.22 12.08
C TYR A 47 -18.60 -5.45 13.09
N TYR A 48 -19.41 -6.14 13.92
CA TYR A 48 -20.33 -5.46 14.85
C TYR A 48 -19.59 -4.55 15.84
N GLN A 49 -18.48 -5.03 16.40
CA GLN A 49 -17.69 -4.25 17.39
C GLN A 49 -17.08 -3.00 16.77
N ASP A 50 -16.65 -3.06 15.51
CA ASP A 50 -16.12 -1.90 14.79
C ASP A 50 -17.21 -0.86 14.52
N ALA A 51 -18.40 -1.31 14.09
CA ALA A 51 -19.56 -0.44 13.91
C ALA A 51 -19.99 0.22 15.23
N LEU A 52 -19.95 -0.52 16.33
CA LEU A 52 -20.23 -0.02 17.67
C LEU A 52 -19.21 1.04 18.10
N GLN A 53 -17.91 0.80 17.88
CA GLN A 53 -16.85 1.75 18.21
C GLN A 53 -16.97 3.05 17.39
N GLN A 54 -17.28 2.95 16.08
CA GLN A 54 -17.56 4.12 15.24
C GLN A 54 -18.79 4.89 15.73
N THR A 55 -19.78 4.20 16.29
CA THR A 55 -20.98 4.82 16.88
C THR A 55 -20.63 5.61 18.14
N TRP A 56 -19.75 5.10 19.00
CA TRP A 56 -19.28 5.85 20.18
C TRP A 56 -18.45 7.06 19.81
N LEU A 57 -17.58 6.93 18.80
CA LEU A 57 -16.83 8.07 18.30
C LEU A 57 -17.76 9.15 17.74
N TYR A 58 -18.78 8.74 16.98
CA TYR A 58 -19.81 9.65 16.48
C TYR A 58 -20.56 10.33 17.62
N PHE A 59 -20.99 9.58 18.64
CA PHE A 59 -21.65 10.12 19.83
C PHE A 59 -20.80 11.23 20.49
N CYS A 60 -19.55 10.92 20.85
CA CYS A 60 -18.69 11.87 21.55
C CYS A 60 -18.42 13.16 20.75
N ARG A 61 -18.35 13.06 19.42
CA ARG A 61 -18.09 14.20 18.52
C ARG A 61 -19.32 15.05 18.22
N ASN A 62 -20.51 14.44 18.19
CA ASN A 62 -21.69 15.09 17.61
C ASN A 62 -22.79 15.40 18.63
N VAL A 63 -22.75 14.80 19.82
CA VAL A 63 -23.83 14.98 20.80
C VAL A 63 -24.05 16.44 21.21
N CYS A 64 -22.99 17.27 21.27
CA CYS A 64 -23.08 18.70 21.61
C CYS A 64 -22.80 19.64 20.42
N GLU A 65 -21.80 19.33 19.58
CA GLU A 65 -21.22 20.30 18.62
C GLU A 65 -21.39 19.91 17.16
N GLY A 66 -21.76 18.67 16.84
CA GLY A 66 -22.03 18.26 15.46
C GLY A 66 -20.80 18.27 14.54
N LEU A 67 -19.61 17.99 15.08
CA LEU A 67 -18.34 18.14 14.35
C LEU A 67 -18.24 17.33 13.05
N THR A 68 -18.92 16.18 12.98
CA THR A 68 -18.86 15.26 11.82
C THR A 68 -20.24 14.87 11.32
N GLY A 69 -21.31 15.55 11.75
CA GLY A 69 -22.68 15.18 11.44
C GLY A 69 -23.73 15.91 12.29
N GLN A 70 -24.98 15.46 12.20
CA GLN A 70 -26.09 16.14 12.86
C GLN A 70 -25.97 16.09 14.39
N ILE A 71 -26.19 17.24 15.04
CA ILE A 71 -26.25 17.36 16.50
C ILE A 71 -27.46 16.56 17.02
N TYR A 72 -27.30 15.89 18.16
CA TYR A 72 -28.41 15.22 18.81
C TYR A 72 -29.52 16.22 19.15
N ASN A 73 -30.74 15.93 18.70
CA ASN A 73 -31.91 16.73 19.03
C ASN A 73 -32.98 15.84 19.71
N PRO A 74 -33.37 16.14 20.96
CA PRO A 74 -34.31 15.33 21.72
C PRO A 74 -35.74 15.31 21.15
N THR A 75 -36.10 16.20 20.21
CA THR A 75 -37.41 16.20 19.56
C THR A 75 -37.59 15.04 18.57
N TYR A 76 -36.50 14.57 17.95
CA TYR A 76 -36.55 13.48 16.97
C TYR A 76 -36.52 12.08 17.60
N GLY A 77 -36.13 11.95 18.88
CA GLY A 77 -36.10 10.66 19.55
C GLY A 77 -35.29 10.65 20.85
N SER A 78 -35.16 9.47 21.46
CA SER A 78 -34.25 9.26 22.58
C SER A 78 -32.80 9.11 22.09
N VAL A 79 -31.84 9.25 23.02
CA VAL A 79 -30.42 9.03 22.75
C VAL A 79 -30.19 7.63 22.17
N ILE A 80 -30.87 6.61 22.68
CA ILE A 80 -30.76 5.23 22.19
C ILE A 80 -31.26 5.12 20.74
N THR A 81 -32.41 5.70 20.42
CA THR A 81 -32.95 5.67 19.06
C THR A 81 -32.00 6.32 18.06
N TRP A 82 -31.43 7.48 18.43
CA TRP A 82 -30.46 8.18 17.62
C TRP A 82 -29.18 7.37 17.39
N LEU A 83 -28.62 6.76 18.45
CA LEU A 83 -27.45 5.88 18.35
C LEU A 83 -27.74 4.63 17.51
N ASN A 84 -28.91 4.01 17.68
CA ASN A 84 -29.32 2.85 16.90
C ASN A 84 -29.49 3.17 15.41
N ALA A 85 -30.01 4.35 15.07
CA ALA A 85 -30.11 4.78 13.67
C ALA A 85 -28.72 4.89 13.02
N TYR A 86 -27.75 5.48 13.72
CA TYR A 86 -26.37 5.57 13.24
C TYR A 86 -25.69 4.20 13.17
N LEU A 87 -25.84 3.37 14.20
CA LEU A 87 -25.26 2.02 14.27
C LEU A 87 -25.75 1.14 13.12
N LYS A 88 -27.06 1.13 12.84
CA LYS A 88 -27.63 0.37 11.72
C LYS A 88 -27.06 0.82 10.38
N ARG A 89 -26.87 2.12 10.17
CA ARG A 89 -26.22 2.64 8.97
C ARG A 89 -24.78 2.17 8.85
N ARG A 90 -24.01 2.21 9.95
CA ARG A 90 -22.63 1.70 9.96
C ARG A 90 -22.55 0.21 9.66
N LEU A 91 -23.44 -0.60 10.24
CA LEU A 91 -23.52 -2.03 9.92
C LEU A 91 -23.82 -2.27 8.44
N GLN A 92 -24.71 -1.46 7.84
CA GLN A 92 -24.98 -1.51 6.41
C GLN A 92 -23.76 -1.12 5.57
N ASP A 93 -23.01 -0.09 5.97
CA ASP A 93 -21.78 0.31 5.27
C ASP A 93 -20.75 -0.82 5.28
N PHE A 94 -20.55 -1.48 6.43
CA PHE A 94 -19.68 -2.65 6.54
C PHE A 94 -20.14 -3.82 5.67
N TYR A 95 -21.44 -4.11 5.65
CA TYR A 95 -22.01 -5.14 4.78
C TYR A 95 -21.72 -4.86 3.30
N ILE A 96 -21.95 -3.63 2.85
CA ILE A 96 -21.68 -3.22 1.46
C ILE A 96 -20.19 -3.33 1.14
N ASN A 97 -19.32 -2.86 2.04
CA ASN A 97 -17.88 -2.91 1.83
C ASN A 97 -17.35 -4.34 1.79
N GLN A 98 -17.80 -5.22 2.70
CA GLN A 98 -17.42 -6.63 2.71
C GLN A 98 -17.84 -7.32 1.40
N ASN A 99 -19.05 -7.05 0.90
CA ASN A 99 -19.49 -7.61 -0.38
C ASN A 99 -18.65 -7.09 -1.56
N ARG A 100 -18.26 -5.81 -1.56
CA ARG A 100 -17.37 -5.24 -2.58
C ARG A 100 -15.97 -5.85 -2.53
N GLU A 101 -15.44 -6.03 -1.33
CA GLU A 101 -14.15 -6.69 -1.12
C GLU A 101 -14.20 -8.13 -1.60
N GLN A 102 -15.22 -8.90 -1.26
CA GLN A 102 -15.41 -10.28 -1.74
C GLN A 102 -15.58 -10.35 -3.26
N ALA A 103 -16.27 -9.39 -3.88
CA ALA A 103 -16.42 -9.33 -5.33
C ALA A 103 -15.09 -9.01 -6.07
N THR A 104 -14.17 -8.31 -5.40
CA THR A 104 -12.90 -7.87 -6.00
C THR A 104 -11.72 -8.78 -5.61
N THR A 105 -11.84 -9.52 -4.51
CA THR A 105 -10.78 -10.37 -3.98
C THR A 105 -10.83 -11.75 -4.64
N VAL A 106 -9.75 -12.13 -5.31
CA VAL A 106 -9.56 -13.50 -5.78
C VAL A 106 -9.24 -14.37 -4.57
N HIS A 107 -10.18 -15.20 -4.14
CA HIS A 107 -9.92 -16.21 -3.13
C HIS A 107 -8.93 -17.25 -3.67
N LEU A 108 -7.88 -17.59 -2.89
CA LEU A 108 -7.04 -18.75 -3.19
C LEU A 108 -7.92 -19.99 -3.33
N ARG A 109 -7.93 -20.58 -4.53
CA ARG A 109 -8.65 -21.82 -4.78
C ARG A 109 -7.87 -22.94 -4.12
N VAL A 110 -8.41 -23.47 -3.03
CA VAL A 110 -7.96 -24.73 -2.47
C VAL A 110 -8.63 -25.85 -3.26
N ARG A 111 -7.86 -26.58 -4.08
CA ARG A 111 -8.33 -27.87 -4.60
C ARG A 111 -8.21 -28.90 -3.49
N GLN A 112 -9.34 -29.49 -3.10
CA GLN A 112 -9.31 -30.71 -2.28
C GLN A 112 -9.18 -31.90 -3.24
N SER A 113 -8.00 -32.46 -3.34
CA SER A 113 -7.78 -33.73 -4.03
C SER A 113 -8.53 -34.83 -3.26
N THR A 114 -9.43 -35.56 -3.94
CA THR A 114 -10.28 -36.61 -3.35
C THR A 114 -9.54 -37.89 -2.95
N SER A 115 -8.20 -37.87 -2.91
CA SER A 115 -7.38 -38.96 -2.38
C SER A 115 -6.47 -38.40 -1.30
N GLY A 116 -6.56 -38.97 -0.10
CA GLY A 116 -5.98 -38.48 1.14
C GLY A 116 -4.61 -37.82 1.01
N GLY A 117 -4.56 -36.54 1.42
CA GLY A 117 -3.34 -35.85 1.80
C GLY A 117 -2.64 -35.13 0.65
N THR A 118 -3.11 -33.93 0.29
CA THR A 118 -2.34 -32.67 0.36
C THR A 118 -3.29 -31.54 -0.06
N ARG A 119 -3.45 -30.53 0.80
CA ARG A 119 -4.27 -29.34 0.53
C ARG A 119 -3.40 -28.39 -0.30
N GLU A 120 -3.38 -28.54 -1.62
CA GLU A 120 -2.61 -27.65 -2.50
C GLU A 120 -3.31 -26.27 -2.56
N THR A 121 -2.68 -25.27 -1.93
CA THR A 121 -2.99 -23.85 -2.12
C THR A 121 -2.38 -23.40 -3.44
N ILE A 122 -3.21 -23.10 -4.43
CA ILE A 122 -2.74 -22.54 -5.71
C ILE A 122 -2.47 -21.06 -5.48
N ASP A 123 -1.20 -20.65 -5.44
CA ASP A 123 -0.85 -19.23 -5.51
C ASP A 123 -1.06 -18.75 -6.96
N PRO A 124 -1.88 -17.72 -7.22
CA PRO A 124 -2.02 -17.16 -8.56
C PRO A 124 -0.70 -16.65 -9.16
N VAL A 125 0.33 -16.40 -8.34
CA VAL A 125 1.67 -15.99 -8.76
C VAL A 125 2.50 -17.17 -9.29
N ASP A 126 2.22 -18.41 -8.84
CA ASP A 126 2.97 -19.60 -9.27
C ASP A 126 2.82 -19.92 -10.77
N ASN A 127 1.77 -19.38 -11.41
CA ASN A 127 1.53 -19.52 -12.85
C ASN A 127 2.01 -18.31 -13.66
N LEU A 128 2.67 -17.33 -13.04
CA LEU A 128 3.31 -16.27 -13.81
C LEU A 128 4.47 -16.88 -14.61
N PRO A 129 4.56 -16.58 -15.91
CA PRO A 129 5.71 -17.00 -16.69
C PRO A 129 6.97 -16.46 -16.02
N ALA A 130 7.97 -17.33 -15.82
CA ALA A 130 9.28 -16.92 -15.36
C ALA A 130 9.79 -15.76 -16.22
N THR A 131 10.55 -14.84 -15.62
CA THR A 131 11.27 -13.82 -16.37
C THR A 131 12.01 -14.51 -17.51
N PRO A 132 11.80 -14.11 -18.78
CA PRO A 132 12.44 -14.78 -19.90
C PRO A 132 13.94 -14.84 -19.64
N GLN A 133 14.53 -16.02 -19.83
CA GLN A 133 15.98 -16.16 -19.82
C GLN A 133 16.57 -15.05 -20.70
N PRO A 134 17.66 -14.39 -20.28
CA PRO A 134 18.29 -13.37 -21.10
C PRO A 134 18.51 -13.96 -22.49
N PRO A 135 18.09 -13.28 -23.58
CA PRO A 135 18.30 -13.81 -24.92
C PRO A 135 19.78 -14.20 -25.10
N PRO A 136 20.11 -15.29 -25.81
CA PRO A 136 21.50 -15.79 -25.97
C PRO A 136 22.50 -14.70 -26.34
N ILE A 137 22.04 -13.70 -27.10
CA ILE A 137 22.75 -12.48 -27.48
C ILE A 137 23.37 -11.68 -26.30
N LEU A 138 22.75 -11.70 -25.12
CA LEU A 138 23.24 -11.00 -23.93
C LEU A 138 24.38 -11.79 -23.27
N GLU A 139 24.30 -13.12 -23.30
CA GLU A 139 25.38 -13.98 -22.79
C GLU A 139 26.63 -13.84 -23.69
N ASP A 140 26.45 -13.89 -25.01
CA ASP A 140 27.52 -13.71 -25.98
C ASP A 140 28.16 -12.31 -25.86
N LEU A 141 27.34 -11.28 -25.68
CA LEU A 141 27.81 -9.92 -25.45
C LEU A 141 28.58 -9.80 -24.12
N GLU A 142 28.09 -10.40 -23.03
CA GLU A 142 28.78 -10.37 -21.75
C GLU A 142 30.14 -11.09 -21.83
N ILE A 143 30.21 -12.22 -22.54
CA ILE A 143 31.46 -12.97 -22.78
C ILE A 143 32.44 -12.13 -23.61
N TRP A 144 31.97 -11.51 -24.69
CA TRP A 144 32.79 -10.65 -25.54
C TRP A 144 33.38 -9.47 -24.76
N VAL A 145 32.55 -8.76 -24.00
CA VAL A 145 33.01 -7.62 -23.19
C VAL A 145 34.02 -8.07 -22.13
N LYS A 146 33.80 -9.20 -21.46
CA LYS A 146 34.73 -9.70 -20.42
C LYS A 146 36.05 -10.19 -21.00
N THR A 147 36.01 -10.81 -22.18
CA THR A 147 37.20 -11.40 -22.81
C THR A 147 38.09 -10.33 -23.43
N ASP A 148 37.51 -9.28 -24.04
CA ASP A 148 38.21 -8.14 -24.63
C ASP A 148 39.51 -8.56 -25.36
N SER A 149 39.38 -9.51 -26.30
CA SER A 149 40.52 -10.21 -26.91
C SER A 149 41.53 -9.28 -27.60
N GLU A 150 41.07 -8.13 -28.09
CA GLU A 150 41.88 -7.11 -28.74
C GLU A 150 42.37 -6.02 -27.77
N GLY A 151 41.89 -6.02 -26.52
CA GLY A 151 42.16 -4.99 -25.52
C GLY A 151 41.58 -3.61 -25.88
N GLU A 152 40.69 -3.53 -26.89
CA GLU A 152 40.14 -2.27 -27.38
C GLU A 152 39.22 -1.62 -26.34
N LEU A 153 38.48 -2.42 -25.56
CA LEU A 153 37.53 -1.91 -24.57
C LEU A 153 38.22 -1.39 -23.31
N CYS A 154 39.26 -2.08 -22.84
CA CYS A 154 40.07 -1.66 -21.71
C CYS A 154 40.96 -0.44 -22.03
N SER A 155 41.53 -0.40 -23.23
CA SER A 155 42.41 0.69 -23.67
C SER A 155 41.65 1.99 -24.01
N THR A 156 40.33 1.92 -24.21
CA THR A 156 39.49 3.09 -24.45
C THR A 156 38.88 3.58 -23.15
N TYR A 157 39.48 4.60 -22.54
CA TYR A 157 39.07 5.17 -21.26
C TYR A 157 38.93 6.70 -21.27
N ILE A 158 38.23 7.24 -20.28
CA ILE A 158 38.10 8.70 -20.10
C ILE A 158 39.46 9.28 -19.75
N LYS A 159 39.87 10.38 -20.41
CA LYS A 159 41.20 10.98 -20.22
C LYS A 159 41.53 11.20 -18.74
N GLY A 160 42.62 10.59 -18.26
CA GLY A 160 43.07 10.66 -16.86
C GLY A 160 42.34 9.71 -15.90
N ARG A 161 41.44 8.87 -16.40
CA ARG A 161 40.61 7.92 -15.64
C ARG A 161 40.61 6.54 -16.30
N PRO A 162 41.71 5.78 -16.22
CA PRO A 162 41.79 4.41 -16.78
C PRO A 162 40.84 3.42 -16.09
N ASP A 163 40.39 3.75 -14.88
CA ASP A 163 39.37 3.04 -14.11
C ASP A 163 37.97 3.15 -14.73
N VAL A 164 37.74 4.13 -15.61
CA VAL A 164 36.48 4.31 -16.35
C VAL A 164 36.71 4.08 -17.84
N ASN A 165 36.67 2.81 -18.22
CA ASN A 165 36.87 2.34 -19.59
C ASN A 165 35.57 1.79 -20.22
N CYS A 166 35.61 1.48 -21.51
CA CYS A 166 34.45 0.98 -22.23
C CYS A 166 33.97 -0.37 -21.67
N GLN A 167 34.88 -1.25 -21.26
CA GLN A 167 34.53 -2.56 -20.70
C GLN A 167 33.66 -2.40 -19.44
N VAL A 168 34.12 -1.61 -18.46
CA VAL A 168 33.43 -1.38 -17.19
C VAL A 168 32.06 -0.74 -17.43
N LEU A 169 32.00 0.29 -18.27
CA LEU A 169 30.74 0.98 -18.53
C LEU A 169 29.75 0.12 -19.31
N ILE A 170 30.20 -0.74 -20.23
CA ILE A 170 29.29 -1.64 -20.95
C ILE A 170 28.72 -2.67 -19.98
N LEU A 171 29.54 -3.32 -19.14
CA LEU A 171 29.07 -4.32 -18.17
C LEU A 171 28.05 -3.74 -17.18
N LYS A 172 28.30 -2.53 -16.66
CA LYS A 172 27.36 -1.85 -15.75
C LYS A 172 26.04 -1.45 -16.42
N ARG A 173 26.00 -1.43 -17.75
CA ARG A 173 24.82 -1.06 -18.55
C ARG A 173 24.10 -2.29 -19.12
N LEU A 174 24.66 -3.49 -19.02
CA LEU A 174 23.95 -4.74 -19.28
C LEU A 174 22.92 -5.01 -18.15
N PRO A 175 21.84 -5.75 -18.42
CA PRO A 175 20.89 -6.12 -17.37
C PRO A 175 21.55 -6.92 -16.24
N PRO A 176 21.34 -6.56 -14.96
CA PRO A 176 20.56 -5.41 -14.48
C PRO A 176 21.30 -4.07 -14.67
N GLU A 177 20.62 -3.14 -15.34
CA GLU A 177 21.18 -1.84 -15.73
C GLU A 177 21.40 -0.92 -14.51
N VAL A 178 22.61 -0.42 -14.34
CA VAL A 178 22.93 0.64 -13.36
C VAL A 178 22.66 2.02 -13.97
N SER A 179 22.00 2.89 -13.22
CA SER A 179 21.63 4.22 -13.70
C SER A 179 22.84 5.14 -13.84
N TRP A 180 22.77 6.12 -14.74
CA TRP A 180 23.84 7.13 -14.88
C TRP A 180 24.09 7.92 -13.60
N LYS A 181 23.07 8.10 -12.76
CA LYS A 181 23.20 8.78 -11.47
C LYS A 181 24.08 7.97 -10.52
N GLU A 182 23.84 6.67 -10.39
CA GLU A 182 24.63 5.79 -9.54
C GLU A 182 26.09 5.69 -10.04
N LEU A 183 26.30 5.59 -11.36
CA LEU A 183 27.65 5.60 -11.94
C LEU A 183 28.37 6.94 -11.71
N SER A 184 27.63 8.05 -11.73
CA SER A 184 28.16 9.38 -11.46
C SER A 184 28.65 9.50 -10.01
N GLU A 185 27.89 8.94 -9.07
CA GLU A 185 28.27 8.86 -7.66
C GLU A 185 29.44 7.89 -7.43
N GLU A 186 29.44 6.72 -8.07
CA GLU A 186 30.48 5.68 -7.96
C GLU A 186 31.84 6.19 -8.48
N PHE A 187 31.87 6.82 -9.66
CA PHE A 187 33.11 7.24 -10.30
C PHE A 187 33.50 8.70 -10.03
N GLY A 188 32.64 9.48 -9.35
CA GLY A 188 32.88 10.91 -9.10
C GLY A 188 32.98 11.73 -10.40
N LEU A 189 32.29 11.31 -11.47
CA LEU A 189 32.25 11.97 -12.77
C LEU A 189 30.85 12.50 -13.03
N SER A 190 30.73 13.63 -13.74
CA SER A 190 29.41 14.17 -14.06
C SER A 190 28.66 13.27 -15.05
N ILE A 191 27.33 13.16 -14.87
CA ILE A 191 26.45 12.40 -15.77
C ILE A 191 26.70 12.74 -17.26
N PRO A 192 26.83 14.02 -17.69
CA PRO A 192 27.10 14.34 -19.08
C PRO A 192 28.44 13.79 -19.60
N THR A 193 29.44 13.67 -18.73
CA THR A 193 30.75 13.12 -19.09
C THR A 193 30.64 11.62 -19.36
N LEU A 194 29.99 10.89 -18.45
CA LEU A 194 29.77 9.45 -18.57
C LEU A 194 28.90 9.10 -19.78
N SER A 195 27.77 9.79 -19.95
CA SER A 195 26.84 9.52 -21.05
C SER A 195 27.44 9.88 -22.42
N SER A 196 28.15 11.01 -22.52
CA SER A 196 28.83 11.43 -23.76
C SER A 196 29.96 10.45 -24.13
N PHE A 197 30.76 10.03 -23.16
CA PHE A 197 31.79 9.02 -23.39
C PHE A 197 31.18 7.70 -23.87
N TYR A 198 30.13 7.22 -23.19
CA TYR A 198 29.45 5.98 -23.58
C TYR A 198 28.89 6.05 -25.00
N GLN A 199 28.23 7.14 -25.35
CA GLN A 199 27.67 7.34 -26.69
C GLN A 199 28.73 7.41 -27.79
N ARG A 200 29.87 8.06 -27.51
CA ARG A 200 30.90 8.32 -28.53
C ARG A 200 31.93 7.21 -28.63
N GLN A 201 32.16 6.44 -27.57
CA GLN A 201 33.24 5.46 -27.49
C GLN A 201 32.72 4.02 -27.30
N CYS A 202 31.76 3.80 -26.41
CA CYS A 202 31.24 2.46 -26.13
C CYS A 202 30.26 1.99 -27.22
N LEU A 203 29.29 2.83 -27.60
CA LEU A 203 28.26 2.46 -28.58
C LEU A 203 28.80 2.08 -29.97
N PRO A 204 29.80 2.77 -30.54
CA PRO A 204 30.36 2.35 -31.83
C PRO A 204 31.00 0.96 -31.78
N ARG A 205 31.58 0.56 -30.64
CA ARG A 205 32.20 -0.74 -30.45
C ARG A 205 31.17 -1.85 -30.24
N LEU A 206 30.12 -1.54 -29.48
CA LEU A 206 28.94 -2.41 -29.40
C LEU A 206 28.29 -2.63 -30.77
N ARG A 207 28.25 -1.59 -31.62
CA ARG A 207 27.74 -1.72 -32.99
C ARG A 207 28.63 -2.63 -33.85
N LYS A 208 29.96 -2.49 -33.78
CA LYS A 208 30.88 -3.40 -34.48
C LYS A 208 30.68 -4.85 -34.05
N PHE A 209 30.52 -5.11 -32.75
CA PHE A 209 30.19 -6.44 -32.25
C PHE A 209 28.88 -6.96 -32.86
N ALA A 210 27.84 -6.14 -32.85
CA ALA A 210 26.55 -6.52 -33.44
C ALA A 210 26.63 -6.80 -34.95
N GLU A 211 27.47 -6.07 -35.70
CA GLU A 211 27.74 -6.35 -37.12
C GLU A 211 28.49 -7.69 -37.31
N LEU A 212 29.47 -8.01 -36.44
CA LEU A 212 30.23 -9.28 -36.50
C LEU A 212 29.36 -10.51 -36.16
N GLU A 213 28.45 -10.38 -35.21
CA GLU A 213 27.50 -11.43 -34.82
C GLU A 213 26.29 -11.53 -35.78
N GLY A 214 26.21 -10.69 -36.83
CA GLY A 214 25.14 -10.71 -37.82
C GLY A 214 23.78 -10.21 -37.31
N LEU A 215 23.80 -9.31 -36.32
CA LEU A 215 22.61 -8.75 -35.65
C LEU A 215 22.16 -7.42 -36.28
N LEU A 216 22.98 -6.82 -37.16
CA LEU A 216 22.75 -5.55 -37.86
C LEU A 216 23.07 -5.67 -39.35
#